data_AF-A0A9Q3KS85-F1
#
_entry.id   AF-A0A9Q3KS85-F1
#
_cell.length_a   1.000
_cell.length_b   1.000
_cell.length_c   1.000
_cell.angle_alpha   90.00
_cell.angle_beta   90.00
_cell.angle_gamma   90.00
#
_symmetry.space_group_name_H-M   'P 1'
#
loop_
_entity.id
_entity.type
_entity.pdbx_description
1 polymer ?
#
loop_
_entity_poly.entity_id
_entity_poly.type
_entity_poly.pdbx_seq_one_letter_code
_entity_poly.pdbx_strand_id
1 'polypeptide(L)' 'MKEKLIDLLFKSKNAFSTDKEPIGAIFGHEVDIILNVEKPYPPLLRRPAYPASSRAREALEVHIKELMDLAVLRKVGHD' A
#
# COMPACT_ATOMS: atom_id res chain seq x y z
N MET A 1 24.07 14.90 -27.23
CA MET A 1 22.65 14.99 -26.81
C MET A 1 22.23 13.78 -25.97
N LYS A 2 22.49 12.55 -26.45
CA LYS A 2 22.22 11.30 -25.73
C LYS A 2 22.94 11.20 -24.36
N GLU A 3 24.19 11.61 -24.29
CA GLU A 3 24.96 11.62 -23.03
C GLU A 3 24.34 12.54 -21.97
N LYS A 4 23.95 13.76 -22.35
CA LYS A 4 23.27 14.70 -21.44
C LYS A 4 21.95 14.15 -20.91
N LEU A 5 21.21 13.42 -21.73
CA LEU A 5 19.97 12.78 -21.31
C LEU A 5 20.23 11.66 -20.29
N ILE A 6 21.21 10.79 -20.55
CA ILE A 6 21.59 9.72 -19.61
C ILE A 6 22.04 10.33 -18.28
N ASP A 7 22.84 11.39 -18.33
CA ASP A 7 23.34 12.09 -17.16
C ASP A 7 22.20 12.69 -16.32
N LEU A 8 21.17 13.24 -16.98
CA LEU A 8 19.97 13.77 -16.33
C LEU A 8 19.13 12.65 -15.69
N LEU A 9 18.91 11.54 -16.40
CA LEU A 9 18.16 10.39 -15.90
C LEU A 9 18.86 9.76 -14.69
N PHE A 10 20.19 9.64 -14.74
CA PHE A 10 20.97 9.10 -13.64
C PHE A 10 20.93 10.00 -12.40
N LYS A 11 21.03 11.32 -12.58
CA LYS A 11 20.87 12.30 -11.49
C LYS A 11 19.47 12.27 -10.88
N SER A 12 18.45 12.03 -11.72
CA SER A 12 17.04 12.01 -11.31
C SER A 12 16.52 10.61 -10.99
N LYS A 13 17.39 9.62 -10.79
CA LYS A 13 17.00 8.21 -10.62
C LYS A 13 15.95 7.99 -9.51
N ASN A 14 16.01 8.78 -8.44
CA ASN A 14 15.08 8.70 -7.30
C ASN A 14 13.68 9.27 -7.61
N ALA A 15 13.50 9.95 -8.76
CA ALA A 15 12.20 10.43 -9.22
C ALA A 15 11.39 9.33 -9.94
N PHE A 16 12.00 8.18 -10.22
CA PHE A 16 11.35 7.05 -10.87
C PHE A 16 10.97 6.00 -9.83
N SER A 17 9.77 5.43 -9.96
CA SER A 17 9.34 4.34 -9.09
C SER A 17 10.16 3.08 -9.39
N THR A 18 10.65 2.44 -8.34
CA THR A 18 11.22 1.09 -8.41
C THR A 18 10.36 0.10 -7.65
N ASP A 19 10.62 -1.20 -7.84
CA ASP A 19 9.99 -2.30 -7.11
C ASP A 19 10.60 -2.51 -5.71
N LYS A 20 11.59 -1.70 -5.33
CA LYS A 20 12.36 -1.84 -4.08
C LYS A 20 12.12 -0.74 -3.07
N GLU A 21 11.42 0.31 -3.47
CA GLU A 21 11.17 1.49 -2.64
C GLU A 21 9.69 1.54 -2.27
N PRO A 22 9.36 1.82 -0.99
CA PRO A 22 7.98 1.82 -0.54
C PRO A 22 7.17 2.92 -1.25
N ILE A 23 6.04 2.52 -1.85
CA ILE A 23 5.13 3.45 -2.52
C ILE A 23 4.25 4.07 -1.45
N GLY A 24 4.59 5.28 -1.01
CA GLY A 24 3.69 6.07 -0.16
C GLY A 24 4.19 6.40 1.24
N ALA A 25 5.46 6.17 1.56
CA ALA A 25 6.08 6.74 2.76
C ALA A 25 6.43 8.24 2.59
N ILE A 26 5.49 9.01 2.00
CA ILE A 26 5.66 10.46 1.82
C ILE A 26 5.19 11.13 3.12
N PHE A 27 6.15 11.64 3.87
CA PHE A 27 5.90 12.36 5.11
C PHE A 27 5.04 13.61 4.86
N GLY A 28 4.03 13.86 5.71
CA GLY A 28 3.20 15.06 5.65
C GLY A 28 1.92 14.95 4.81
N HIS A 29 1.63 13.77 4.27
CA HIS A 29 0.39 13.48 3.53
C HIS A 29 -0.55 12.53 4.28
N GLU A 30 -0.42 12.46 5.60
CA GLU A 30 -1.30 11.67 6.45
C GLU A 30 -2.72 12.25 6.40
N VAL A 31 -3.72 11.38 6.21
CA VAL A 31 -5.13 11.77 6.20
C VAL A 31 -5.75 11.40 7.54
N ASP A 32 -6.28 12.40 8.25
CA ASP A 32 -7.10 12.17 9.44
C ASP A 32 -8.56 11.97 9.03
N ILE A 33 -9.12 10.81 9.38
CA ILE A 33 -10.49 10.43 9.04
C ILE A 33 -11.33 10.50 10.31
N ILE A 34 -12.14 11.55 10.42
CA ILE A 34 -13.01 11.80 11.57
C ILE A 34 -14.42 11.29 11.27
N LEU A 35 -14.96 10.46 12.15
CA LEU A 35 -16.35 10.00 12.06
C LEU A 35 -17.30 11.13 12.49
N ASN A 36 -18.41 11.27 11.77
CA ASN A 36 -19.48 12.22 12.10
C ASN A 36 -20.44 11.71 13.20
N VAL A 37 -20.08 10.62 13.88
CA VAL A 37 -20.88 9.96 14.91
C VAL A 37 -20.05 9.70 16.16
N GLU A 38 -20.69 9.77 17.32
CA GLU A 38 -20.06 9.49 18.61
C GLU A 38 -20.22 8.02 19.02
N LYS A 39 -19.44 7.58 20.02
CA LYS A 39 -19.51 6.21 20.54
C LYS A 39 -20.90 5.93 21.17
N PRO A 40 -21.40 4.67 21.12
CA PRO A 40 -20.76 3.49 20.54
C PRO A 40 -20.78 3.58 19.00
N TYR A 41 -19.61 3.40 18.39
CA TYR A 41 -19.51 3.32 16.94
C TYR A 41 -20.48 2.26 16.42
N PRO A 42 -20.99 2.38 15.17
CA PRO A 42 -21.82 1.35 14.57
C PRO A 42 -21.19 -0.02 14.85
N PRO A 43 -21.97 -1.04 15.26
CA PRO A 43 -21.43 -2.38 15.50
C PRO A 43 -20.54 -2.74 14.33
N LEU A 44 -19.29 -3.10 14.60
CA LEU A 44 -18.36 -3.51 13.55
C LEU A 44 -19.13 -4.45 12.62
N LEU A 45 -19.23 -4.08 11.35
CA LEU A 45 -19.67 -5.01 10.31
C LEU A 45 -18.56 -6.06 10.15
N ARG A 46 -18.32 -6.88 11.19
CA ARG A 46 -17.54 -8.13 11.12
C ARG A 46 -18.37 -9.13 10.35
N ARG A 47 -18.65 -8.81 9.09
CA ARG A 47 -19.01 -9.83 8.13
C ARG A 47 -17.74 -10.65 7.94
N PRO A 48 -17.81 -11.98 8.05
CA PRO A 48 -16.67 -12.80 7.65
C PRO A 48 -16.30 -12.43 6.21
N ALA A 49 -15.01 -12.47 5.89
CA ALA A 49 -14.58 -12.33 4.52
C ALA A 49 -15.30 -13.39 3.66
N TYR A 50 -15.79 -12.98 2.50
CA TYR A 50 -16.40 -13.92 1.57
C TYR A 50 -15.36 -14.98 1.17
N PRO A 51 -15.76 -16.26 1.04
CA PRO A 51 -14.84 -17.31 0.64
C PRO A 51 -14.33 -17.04 -0.79
N ALA A 52 -13.01 -17.02 -0.94
CA ALA A 52 -12.35 -16.99 -2.25
C ALA A 52 -12.11 -18.41 -2.76
N SER A 53 -12.12 -18.62 -4.08
CA SER A 53 -11.65 -19.88 -4.66
C SER A 53 -10.16 -20.06 -4.42
N SER A 54 -9.66 -21.30 -4.43
CA SER A 54 -8.23 -21.60 -4.26
C SER A 54 -7.36 -20.80 -5.23
N ARG A 55 -7.73 -20.82 -6.52
CA ARG A 55 -7.05 -20.06 -7.57
C ARG A 55 -7.06 -18.55 -7.30
N ALA A 56 -8.18 -18.00 -6.85
CA ALA A 56 -8.26 -16.56 -6.54
C ALA A 56 -7.39 -16.22 -5.34
N ARG A 57 -7.38 -17.07 -4.32
CA ARG A 57 -6.57 -16.89 -3.11
C ARG A 57 -5.07 -16.88 -3.42
N GLU A 58 -4.58 -17.83 -4.20
CA GLU A 58 -3.17 -17.90 -4.61
C GLU A 58 -2.73 -16.64 -5.36
N ALA A 59 -3.54 -16.15 -6.31
CA ALA A 59 -3.24 -14.92 -7.04
C ALA A 59 -3.26 -13.68 -6.12
N LEU A 60 -4.20 -13.61 -5.17
CA LEU A 60 -4.28 -12.51 -4.21
C LEU A 60 -3.09 -12.52 -3.24
N GLU A 61 -2.62 -13.69 -2.81
CA GLU A 61 -1.48 -13.80 -1.89
C GLU A 61 -0.20 -13.18 -2.47
N VAL A 62 0.03 -13.30 -3.79
CA VAL A 62 1.16 -12.64 -4.48
C VAL A 62 1.07 -11.12 -4.34
N HIS A 63 -0.09 -10.53 -4.67
CA HIS A 63 -0.27 -9.09 -4.63
C HIS A 63 -0.33 -8.52 -3.21
N ILE A 64 -0.90 -9.26 -2.27
CA ILE A 64 -0.89 -8.86 -0.85
C ILE A 64 0.55 -8.77 -0.36
N LYS A 65 1.39 -9.76 -0.71
CA LYS A 65 2.81 -9.75 -0.34
C LYS A 65 3.54 -8.55 -0.95
N GLU A 66 3.35 -8.29 -2.24
CA GLU A 66 3.94 -7.12 -2.92
C GLU A 66 3.55 -5.81 -2.20
N LEU A 67 2.28 -5.65 -1.86
CA LEU A 67 1.79 -4.45 -1.18
C LEU A 67 2.30 -4.33 0.27
N MET A 68 2.58 -5.45 0.94
CA MET A 68 3.22 -5.44 2.26
C MET A 68 4.70 -5.03 2.15
N ASP A 69 5.43 -5.58 1.16
CA ASP A 69 6.84 -5.26 0.91
C ASP A 69 7.01 -3.77 0.54
N LEU A 70 6.04 -3.20 -0.18
CA LEU A 70 5.96 -1.77 -0.52
C LEU A 70 5.43 -0.87 0.62
N ALA A 71 5.18 -1.43 1.81
CA ALA A 71 4.63 -0.75 2.98
C ALA A 71 3.27 -0.05 2.77
N VAL A 72 2.51 -0.48 1.76
CA VAL A 72 1.14 -0.02 1.50
C VAL A 72 0.16 -0.71 2.45
N LEU A 73 0.35 -2.02 2.67
CA LEU A 73 -0.41 -2.82 3.64
C LEU A 73 0.45 -3.13 4.86
N ARG A 74 -0.19 -3.12 6.05
CA ARG A 74 0.43 -3.55 7.30
C ARG A 74 -0.54 -4.41 8.12
N LYS A 75 -0.02 -5.39 8.85
CA LYS A 75 -0.81 -6.17 9.82
C LYS A 75 -1.27 -5.23 10.94
N VAL A 76 -2.57 -5.27 11.27
CA VAL A 76 -3.18 -4.52 12.37
C VAL A 76 -4.00 -5.47 13.24
N GLY A 77 -3.95 -5.29 14.56
CA GLY A 77 -4.53 -6.22 15.54
C GLY A 77 -3.47 -7.09 16.23
N HIS A 78 -3.83 -7.69 17.36
CA HIS A 78 -2.94 -8.51 18.20
C HIS A 78 -2.80 -9.95 17.67
N ASP A 79 -1.64 -10.56 17.95
CA ASP A 79 -1.47 -12.02 18.02
C ASP A 79 -2.40 -12.64 19.07
#